data_AF-A0A1H9ERV4-F1
#
_entry.id   AF-A0A1H9ERV4-F1
#
_cell.length_a   1.000
_cell.length_b   1.000
_cell.length_c   1.000
_cell.angle_alpha   90.00
_cell.angle_beta   90.00
_cell.angle_gamma   90.00
#
_symmetry.space_group_name_H-M   'P 1'
#
loop_
_entity.id
_entity.type
_entity.pdbx_description
1 polymer ?
#
loop_
_entity_poly.entity_id
_entity_poly.type
_entity_poly.pdbx_seq_one_letter_code
_entity_poly.pdbx_strand_id
1 'polypeptide(L)' 'MSKKYELLFRGLEITGDKVEAAVDVSDAKLPMYAGFRINVSVDRNSEDCLRAYEKAAIEKAASIIIDIADELKEAV' A
#
# COMPACT_ATOMS: atom_id res chain seq x y z
N MET A 1 14.79 -2.14 16.94
CA MET A 1 13.53 -2.92 16.83
C MET A 1 13.53 -3.58 15.47
N SER A 2 13.34 -4.89 15.39
CA SER A 2 13.12 -5.56 14.09
C SER A 2 11.72 -5.20 13.59
N LYS A 3 11.61 -4.70 12.35
CA LYS A 3 10.30 -4.48 11.74
C LYS A 3 9.59 -5.82 11.62
N LYS A 4 8.42 -5.95 12.23
CA LYS A 4 7.62 -7.19 12.19
C LYS A 4 6.86 -7.32 10.87
N TYR A 5 6.47 -6.20 10.28
CA TYR A 5 5.72 -6.16 9.03
C TYR A 5 6.39 -5.25 8.00
N GLU A 6 6.13 -5.54 6.72
CA GLU A 6 6.56 -4.75 5.57
C GLU A 6 5.44 -4.58 4.54
N LEU A 7 5.53 -3.50 3.78
CA LEU A 7 4.64 -3.19 2.66
C LEU A 7 5.31 -3.62 1.36
N LEU A 8 4.66 -4.49 0.61
CA LEU A 8 5.16 -5.04 -0.65
C LEU A 8 4.23 -4.66 -1.79
N PHE A 9 4.73 -3.88 -2.74
CA PHE A 9 4.02 -3.60 -3.98
C PHE A 9 3.90 -4.88 -4.82
N ARG A 10 2.70 -5.20 -5.28
CA ARG A 10 2.43 -6.42 -6.07
C ARG A 10 2.15 -6.15 -7.53
N GLY A 11 1.63 -4.96 -7.84
CA GLY A 11 1.30 -4.60 -9.21
C GLY A 11 0.34 -3.43 -9.25
N LEU A 12 0.11 -2.95 -10.46
CA LEU A 12 -0.86 -1.91 -10.75
C LEU A 12 -1.63 -2.22 -12.02
N GLU A 13 -2.78 -1.60 -12.14
CA GLU A 13 -3.58 -1.47 -13.34
C GLU A 13 -3.92 0.00 -13.59
N ILE A 14 -4.03 0.38 -14.86
CA ILE A 14 -4.40 1.73 -15.25
C ILE A 14 -5.89 1.72 -15.60
N THR A 15 -6.66 2.54 -14.89
CA THR A 15 -8.11 2.64 -15.05
C THR A 15 -8.48 4.10 -15.31
N GLY A 16 -8.49 4.48 -16.59
CA GLY A 16 -8.75 5.86 -17.02
C GLY A 16 -7.67 6.83 -16.52
N ASP A 17 -8.11 7.77 -15.68
CA ASP A 17 -7.26 8.80 -15.05
C ASP A 17 -6.68 8.37 -13.70
N LYS A 18 -6.81 7.08 -13.35
CA LYS A 18 -6.28 6.53 -12.11
C LYS A 18 -5.39 5.33 -12.35
N VAL A 19 -4.51 5.09 -11.40
CA VAL A 19 -3.68 3.91 -11.27
C VAL A 19 -4.11 3.19 -9.99
N GLU A 20 -4.70 2.02 -10.14
CA GLU A 20 -5.05 1.16 -9.02
C GLU A 20 -3.87 0.24 -8.73
N ALA A 21 -3.38 0.25 -7.50
CA ALA A 21 -2.21 -0.51 -7.08
C ALA A 21 -2.55 -1.42 -5.91
N ALA A 22 -1.99 -2.63 -5.95
CA ALA A 22 -2.10 -3.61 -4.87
C ALA A 22 -0.83 -3.59 -4.01
N VAL A 23 -1.00 -3.38 -2.70
CA VAL A 23 0.07 -3.39 -1.70
C VAL A 23 -0.26 -4.42 -0.63
N ASP A 24 0.62 -5.40 -0.43
CA ASP A 24 0.47 -6.41 0.61
C ASP A 24 1.16 -5.97 1.90
N VAL A 25 0.51 -6.20 3.03
CA VAL A 25 1.13 -6.16 4.36
C VAL A 25 1.56 -7.57 4.70
N SER A 26 2.87 -7.82 4.78
CA SER A 26 3.44 -9.15 5.03
C SER A 26 4.28 -9.15 6.29
N ASP A 27 4.37 -10.30 6.98
CA ASP A 27 5.37 -10.46 8.05
C ASP A 27 6.76 -10.46 7.42
N ALA A 28 7.68 -9.66 7.96
CA ALA A 28 9.03 -9.51 7.39
C ALA A 28 9.83 -10.83 7.39
N LYS A 29 9.44 -11.81 8.22
CA LYS A 29 10.03 -13.16 8.23
C LYS A 29 9.33 -14.12 7.26
N LEU A 30 8.13 -13.79 6.78
CA LEU A 30 7.31 -14.58 5.86
C LEU A 30 6.75 -13.70 4.72
N PRO A 31 7.62 -13.07 3.89
CA PRO A 31 7.22 -12.07 2.89
C PRO A 31 6.38 -12.63 1.72
N MET A 32 6.34 -13.96 1.59
CA MET A 32 5.48 -14.66 0.63
C MET A 32 4.03 -14.81 1.10
N TYR A 33 3.77 -14.62 2.40
CA TYR A 33 2.43 -14.67 2.98
C TYR A 33 1.96 -13.26 3.28
N ALA A 34 1.07 -12.75 2.43
CA ALA A 34 0.34 -11.52 2.72
C ALA A 34 -0.58 -11.77 3.91
N GLY A 35 -0.39 -11.03 5.00
CA GLY A 35 -1.35 -11.00 6.10
C GLY A 35 -2.68 -10.41 5.62
N PHE A 36 -2.60 -9.33 4.85
CA PHE A 36 -3.71 -8.76 4.09
C PHE A 36 -3.21 -7.88 2.96
N ARG A 37 -4.11 -7.54 2.02
CA ARG A 37 -3.86 -6.68 0.87
C ARG A 37 -4.68 -5.40 0.97
N ILE A 38 -4.06 -4.29 0.59
CA ILE A 38 -4.72 -3.00 0.41
C ILE A 38 -4.64 -2.64 -1.06
N ASN A 39 -5.79 -2.34 -1.64
CA ASN A 39 -5.85 -1.72 -2.96
C ASN A 39 -5.92 -0.20 -2.77
N VAL A 40 -5.03 0.53 -3.44
CA VAL A 40 -4.97 1.98 -3.37
C VAL A 40 -5.09 2.57 -4.77
N SER A 41 -5.87 3.64 -4.85
CA SER A 41 -6.07 4.41 -6.08
C SER A 41 -5.19 5.64 -6.06
N VAL A 42 -4.36 5.85 -7.09
CA VAL A 42 -3.47 7.01 -7.23
C VAL A 42 -3.83 7.75 -8.50
N ASP A 43 -3.79 9.09 -8.47
CA ASP A 43 -4.07 9.87 -9.68
C ASP A 43 -2.99 9.63 -10.74
N ARG A 44 -3.42 9.47 -11.98
CA ARG A 44 -2.51 9.19 -13.09
C ARG A 44 -1.85 10.47 -13.57
N ASN A 45 -0.53 10.47 -13.62
CA ASN A 45 0.29 11.45 -14.30
C ASN A 45 1.06 10.80 -15.46
N SER A 46 0.87 11.31 -16.68
CA SER A 46 1.51 10.76 -17.88
C SER A 46 3.04 10.87 -17.88
N GLU A 47 3.61 11.72 -17.03
CA GLU A 47 5.06 11.90 -16.91
C GLU A 47 5.70 10.96 -15.89
N ASP A 48 4.89 10.31 -15.04
CA ASP A 48 5.38 9.46 -13.97
C ASP A 48 5.76 8.06 -14.48
N CYS A 49 6.87 7.56 -13.94
CA CYS A 49 7.32 6.19 -14.18
C CYS A 49 6.71 5.19 -13.18
N LEU A 50 6.83 3.90 -13.47
CA LEU A 50 6.33 2.82 -12.61
C LEU A 50 6.78 2.95 -11.14
N ARG A 51 8.04 3.35 -10.92
CA ARG A 51 8.59 3.52 -9.55
C ARG A 51 7.93 4.66 -8.78
N ALA A 52 7.46 5.71 -9.48
CA ALA A 52 6.73 6.80 -8.84
C ALA A 52 5.37 6.31 -8.32
N TYR A 53 4.65 5.54 -9.14
CA TYR A 53 3.39 4.91 -8.73
C TYR A 53 3.58 3.88 -7.61
N GLU A 54 4.62 3.06 -7.68
CA GLU A 54 4.97 2.12 -6.61
C GLU A 54 5.17 2.84 -5.27
N LYS A 55 6.00 3.90 -5.27
CA LYS A 55 6.25 4.70 -4.08
C LYS A 55 4.96 5.34 -3.55
N ALA A 56 4.19 6.00 -4.42
CA ALA A 56 2.95 6.66 -4.04
C ALA A 56 1.92 5.67 -3.50
N ALA A 57 1.84 4.47 -4.08
CA ALA A 57 0.96 3.40 -3.60
C ALA A 57 1.35 2.91 -2.20
N ILE A 58 2.65 2.69 -1.95
CA ILE A 58 3.15 2.28 -0.63
C ILE A 58 2.88 3.38 0.41
N GLU A 59 3.14 4.65 0.09
CA GLU A 59 2.89 5.78 0.99
C GLU A 59 1.40 5.92 1.31
N LYS A 60 0.52 5.80 0.30
CA LYS A 60 -0.93 5.84 0.50
C LYS A 60 -1.45 4.67 1.31
N ALA A 61 -0.95 3.45 1.06
CA ALA A 61 -1.30 2.27 1.85
C ALA A 61 -0.87 2.42 3.31
N ALA A 62 0.34 2.97 3.56
CA ALA A 62 0.81 3.24 4.91
C ALA A 62 -0.09 4.25 5.64
N SER A 63 -0.50 5.34 4.98
CA SER A 63 -1.43 6.33 5.56
C SER A 63 -2.74 5.68 5.97
N ILE A 64 -3.37 4.89 5.08
CA ILE A 64 -4.63 4.21 5.36
C ILE A 64 -4.51 3.27 6.56
N ILE A 65 -3.40 2.54 6.68
CA ILE A 65 -3.16 1.64 7.84
C ILE A 65 -3.09 2.45 9.14
N ILE A 66 -2.40 3.58 9.13
CA ILE A 66 -2.25 4.45 10.30
C ILE A 66 -3.62 5.00 10.69
N ASP A 67 -4.39 5.54 9.73
CA ASP A 67 -5.72 6.09 9.96
C ASP A 67 -6.66 5.05 10.58
N ILE A 68 -6.72 3.84 10.01
CA ILE A 68 -7.52 2.73 10.56
C ILE A 68 -7.05 2.35 11.96
N ALA A 69 -5.72 2.27 12.18
CA ALA A 69 -5.18 1.89 13.48
C ALA A 69 -5.49 2.94 14.57
N ASP A 70 -5.57 4.21 14.20
CA ASP A 70 -5.91 5.29 15.12
C ASP A 70 -7.42 5.30 15.40
N GLU A 71 -8.28 5.16 14.39
CA GLU A 71 -9.73 4.99 14.58
C GLU A 71 -10.09 3.81 15.49
N LEU A 72 -9.40 2.67 15.32
CA LEU A 72 -9.61 1.49 16.16
C LEU A 72 -9.18 1.68 17.61
N LYS A 73 -8.17 2.51 17.88
CA LYS A 73 -7.77 2.82 19.27
C LYS A 73 -8.78 3.70 19.97
N GLU A 74 -9.41 4.64 19.24
CA GLU A 74 -10.44 5.50 19.80
C GLU A 74 -11.75 4.76 20.09
N ALA A 75 -11.99 3.65 19.40
CA ALA A 75 -13.17 2.80 19.57
C ALA A 75 -13.09 1.83 20.79
N VAL A 76 -11.95 1.77 21.49
CA VAL A 76 -11.67 0.85 22.63
C VAL A 76 -11.53 1.62 23.93
#